data_AF-A0A9W6W638-F1
#
_entry.id   AF-A0A9W6W638-F1
#
_cell.length_a   1.000
_cell.length_b   1.000
_cell.length_c   1.000
_cell.angle_alpha   90.00
_cell.angle_beta   90.00
_cell.angle_gamma   90.00
#
_symmetry.space_group_name_H-M   'P 1'
#
loop_
_entity.id
_entity.type
_entity.pdbx_description
1 polymer ?
#
loop_
_entity_poly.entity_id
_entity_poly.type
_entity_poly.pdbx_seq_one_letter_code
_entity_poly.pdbx_strand_id
1 'polypeptide(L)'
;MTDVPEAGYAPAWSADPRVAPPATAGERETLTAFLDWHRRTFALKCAGVPAARLSDKGVPPSGLGLHGLLRHLTAVERWWYGTTATPTSCASGSTAPRDTEMTTITAAAGAVPTGTGPADAASAAPARH
;
A
#
# COMPACT_ATOMS: atom_id res chain seq x y z
N MET A 1 -2.97 34.44 -4.46
CA MET A 1 -2.76 33.06 -3.98
C MET A 1 -4.09 32.62 -3.43
N THR A 2 -4.79 31.72 -4.12
CA THR A 2 -6.18 31.35 -3.82
C THR A 2 -6.23 30.66 -2.47
N ASP A 3 -7.06 31.17 -1.56
CA ASP A 3 -7.28 30.56 -0.25
C ASP A 3 -8.06 29.24 -0.46
N VAL A 4 -7.49 28.13 -0.03
CA VAL A 4 -8.16 26.83 -0.13
C VAL A 4 -9.10 26.73 1.07
N PRO A 5 -10.42 26.53 0.85
CA PRO A 5 -11.36 26.46 1.96
C PRO A 5 -10.95 25.35 2.92
N GLU A 6 -11.14 25.57 4.21
CA GLU A 6 -10.73 24.61 5.26
C GLU A 6 -11.28 23.20 5.01
N ALA A 7 -12.51 23.11 4.48
CA ALA A 7 -13.17 21.87 4.08
C ALA A 7 -12.48 21.10 2.95
N GLY A 8 -11.58 21.74 2.19
CA GLY A 8 -10.78 21.12 1.14
C GLY A 8 -9.53 20.40 1.66
N TYR A 9 -9.14 20.63 2.91
CA TYR A 9 -8.01 19.94 3.51
C TYR A 9 -8.37 18.54 3.96
N ALA A 10 -7.33 17.72 4.03
CA ALA A 10 -7.37 16.44 4.70
C ALA A 10 -7.97 16.56 6.11
N PRO A 11 -8.93 15.71 6.51
CA PRO A 11 -9.36 15.69 7.89
C PRO A 11 -8.18 15.32 8.79
N ALA A 12 -8.03 16.03 9.90
CA ALA A 12 -7.13 15.62 10.97
C ALA A 12 -7.77 14.43 11.70
N TRP A 13 -7.18 13.24 11.56
CA TRP A 13 -7.63 12.07 12.30
C TRP A 13 -7.20 12.22 13.76
N SER A 14 -8.16 12.44 14.67
CA SER A 14 -7.90 12.69 16.10
C SER A 14 -7.21 11.52 16.82
N ALA A 15 -7.35 10.31 16.31
CA ALA A 15 -6.60 9.13 16.71
C ALA A 15 -5.89 8.56 15.49
N ASP A 16 -4.80 9.18 15.05
CA ASP A 16 -3.98 8.68 13.94
C ASP A 16 -3.25 7.39 14.36
N PRO A 17 -3.62 6.22 13.81
CA PRO A 17 -3.01 4.94 14.18
C PRO A 17 -1.67 4.69 13.46
N ARG A 18 -1.18 5.63 12.65
CA ARG A 18 0.07 5.47 11.91
C ARG A 18 1.27 5.65 12.84
N VAL A 19 2.30 4.82 12.68
CA VAL A 19 3.58 4.96 13.39
C VAL A 19 4.50 5.85 12.55
N ALA A 20 4.84 7.03 13.07
CA ALA A 20 5.73 7.95 12.35
C ALA A 20 7.07 7.28 12.03
N PRO A 21 7.58 7.43 10.79
CA PRO A 21 8.87 6.87 10.43
C PRO A 21 9.96 7.48 11.32
N PRO A 22 10.95 6.67 11.77
CA PRO A 22 12.02 7.16 12.62
C PRO A 22 12.84 8.22 11.89
N ALA A 23 13.22 9.29 12.59
CA ALA A 23 14.08 10.35 12.03
C ALA A 23 15.52 9.87 11.79
N THR A 24 15.94 8.79 12.45
CA THR A 24 17.28 8.21 12.32
C THR A 24 17.17 6.70 12.53
N ALA A 25 17.50 5.94 11.49
CA ALA A 25 17.48 4.48 11.47
C ALA A 25 18.38 3.97 10.32
N GLY A 26 18.57 2.66 10.23
CA GLY A 26 19.24 2.07 9.06
C GLY A 26 18.47 2.35 7.76
N GLU A 27 19.14 2.29 6.60
CA GLU A 27 18.51 2.56 5.30
C GLU A 27 17.25 1.71 5.08
N ARG A 28 17.37 0.37 5.24
CA ARG A 28 16.25 -0.56 5.07
C ARG A 28 15.10 -0.26 6.03
N GLU A 29 15.41 -0.02 7.30
CA GLU A 29 14.42 0.27 8.34
C GLU A 29 13.66 1.56 8.04
N THR A 30 14.39 2.62 7.67
CA THR A 30 13.81 3.91 7.27
C THR A 30 12.87 3.75 6.07
N LEU A 31 13.31 3.04 5.02
CA LEU A 31 12.51 2.80 3.82
C LEU A 31 11.24 2.00 4.11
N THR A 32 11.33 0.91 4.89
CA THR A 32 10.17 0.10 5.25
C THR A 32 9.19 0.89 6.12
N ALA A 33 9.67 1.61 7.13
CA ALA A 33 8.81 2.44 7.99
C ALA A 33 8.10 3.56 7.19
N PHE A 34 8.80 4.17 6.23
CA PHE A 34 8.21 5.18 5.35
C PHE A 34 7.10 4.61 4.47
N LEU A 35 7.30 3.43 3.89
CA LEU A 35 6.27 2.77 3.07
C LEU A 35 5.06 2.36 3.90
N ASP A 36 5.27 1.80 5.09
CA ASP A 36 4.18 1.44 5.99
C ASP A 36 3.36 2.66 6.42
N TRP A 37 4.02 3.78 6.70
CA TRP A 37 3.37 5.07 6.95
C TRP A 37 2.46 5.48 5.78
N HIS A 38 2.96 5.41 4.54
CA HIS A 38 2.20 5.80 3.35
C HIS A 38 1.05 4.84 3.03
N ARG A 39 1.25 3.53 3.16
CA ARG A 39 0.19 2.51 3.01
C ARG A 39 -0.94 2.77 3.98
N ARG A 40 -0.62 3.06 5.25
CA ARG A 40 -1.63 3.37 6.27
C ARG A 40 -2.30 4.72 6.03
N THR A 41 -1.56 5.71 5.51
CA THR A 41 -2.13 7.00 5.09
C THR A 41 -3.19 6.81 4.00
N PHE A 42 -2.89 6.00 2.99
CA PHE A 42 -3.84 5.70 1.92
C PHE A 42 -5.10 5.01 2.46
N ALA A 43 -4.94 4.03 3.36
CA ALA A 43 -6.06 3.36 4.00
C ALA A 43 -6.95 4.34 4.79
N LEU A 44 -6.37 5.30 5.51
CA LEU A 44 -7.11 6.34 6.21
C LEU A 44 -7.86 7.28 5.25
N LYS A 45 -7.29 7.59 4.08
CA LYS A 45 -7.96 8.39 3.05
C LYS A 45 -9.15 7.68 2.41
N CYS A 46 -9.10 6.36 2.32
CA CYS A 46 -10.21 5.55 1.81
C CYS A 46 -11.22 5.17 2.90
N ALA A 47 -10.94 5.45 4.18
CA ALA A 47 -11.83 5.12 5.28
C ALA A 47 -13.19 5.84 5.11
N GLY A 48 -14.28 5.07 5.17
CA GLY A 48 -15.64 5.60 5.00
C GLY A 48 -16.10 5.75 3.55
N VAL A 49 -15.23 5.47 2.56
CA VAL A 49 -15.65 5.45 1.14
C VAL A 49 -16.23 4.06 0.81
N PRO A 50 -17.48 3.98 0.32
CA PRO A 50 -18.06 2.69 -0.05
C PRO A 50 -17.35 2.10 -1.27
N ALA A 51 -17.20 0.77 -1.32
CA ALA A 51 -16.42 0.08 -2.35
C ALA A 51 -16.84 0.45 -3.79
N ALA A 52 -18.14 0.63 -4.03
CA ALA A 52 -18.68 1.04 -5.32
C ALA A 52 -18.14 2.41 -5.80
N ARG A 53 -17.85 3.33 -4.88
CA ARG A 53 -17.34 4.68 -5.18
C ARG A 53 -15.83 4.73 -5.40
N LEU A 54 -15.09 3.70 -5.04
CA LEU A 54 -13.62 3.67 -5.22
C LEU A 54 -13.22 3.62 -6.71
N SER A 55 -14.09 3.07 -7.56
CA SER A 55 -13.90 2.99 -9.01
C SER A 55 -14.46 4.19 -9.76
N ASP A 56 -15.19 5.07 -9.08
CA ASP A 56 -15.75 6.27 -9.70
C ASP A 56 -14.63 7.23 -10.10
N LYS A 57 -14.79 7.85 -11.26
CA LYS A 57 -13.85 8.84 -11.80
C LYS A 57 -14.18 10.19 -11.18
N GLY A 58 -13.60 10.43 -10.00
CA GLY A 58 -13.93 11.58 -9.16
C GLY A 58 -13.47 12.93 -9.71
N VAL A 59 -12.49 12.96 -10.64
CA VAL A 59 -11.91 14.21 -11.15
C VAL A 59 -11.79 14.17 -12.68
N PRO A 60 -12.79 14.68 -13.42
CA PRO A 60 -12.65 14.96 -14.85
C PRO A 60 -11.53 15.99 -15.09
N PRO A 61 -10.71 15.87 -16.16
CA PRO A 61 -10.76 14.89 -17.26
C PRO A 61 -10.04 13.57 -16.95
N SER A 62 -9.49 13.39 -15.75
CA SER A 62 -8.69 12.21 -15.43
C SER A 62 -9.56 10.95 -15.40
N GLY A 63 -9.08 9.88 -16.03
CA GLY A 63 -9.69 8.56 -15.95
C GLY A 63 -9.37 7.82 -14.65
N LEU A 64 -8.69 8.46 -13.70
CA LEU A 64 -8.14 7.84 -12.51
C LEU A 64 -9.17 7.83 -11.37
N GLY A 65 -9.50 6.64 -10.88
CA GLY A 65 -10.23 6.44 -9.62
C GLY A 65 -9.29 6.05 -8.48
N LEU A 66 -9.80 6.06 -7.25
CA LEU A 66 -9.03 5.66 -6.06
C LEU A 66 -8.54 4.21 -6.16
N HIS A 67 -9.36 3.32 -6.70
CA HIS A 67 -8.97 1.93 -6.96
C HIS A 67 -7.82 1.84 -7.99
N GLY A 68 -7.89 2.65 -9.06
CA GLY A 68 -6.83 2.72 -10.07
C GLY A 68 -5.51 3.23 -9.49
N LEU A 69 -5.58 4.24 -8.62
CA LEU A 69 -4.42 4.76 -7.90
C LEU A 69 -3.79 3.70 -6.98
N LEU A 70 -4.58 2.96 -6.20
CA LEU A 70 -4.06 1.88 -5.34
C LEU A 70 -3.32 0.81 -6.15
N ARG A 71 -3.88 0.40 -7.29
CA ARG A 71 -3.25 -0.56 -8.20
C ARG A 71 -1.92 -0.03 -8.73
N HIS A 72 -1.89 1.24 -9.12
CA HIS A 72 -0.66 1.89 -9.59
C HIS A 72 0.41 1.95 -8.50
N LEU A 73 0.07 2.37 -7.28
CA LEU A 73 1.02 2.43 -6.15
C LEU A 73 1.60 1.04 -5.82
N THR A 74 0.76 0.00 -5.84
CA THR A 74 1.21 -1.39 -5.63
C THR A 74 2.18 -1.84 -6.72
N ALA A 75 1.92 -1.47 -7.98
CA ALA A 75 2.80 -1.81 -9.09
C ALA A 75 4.15 -1.07 -9.02
N VAL A 76 4.14 0.21 -8.65
CA VAL A 76 5.35 1.02 -8.43
C VAL A 76 6.21 0.38 -7.33
N GLU A 77 5.60 0.02 -6.20
CA GLU A 77 6.32 -0.61 -5.10
C GLU A 77 6.94 -1.96 -5.51
N ARG A 78 6.19 -2.80 -6.22
CA ARG A 78 6.70 -4.08 -6.74
C ARG A 78 7.82 -3.88 -7.75
N TRP A 79 7.73 -2.88 -8.63
CA TRP A 79 8.75 -2.59 -9.63
C TRP A 79 10.05 -2.12 -8.98
N TRP A 80 9.97 -1.20 -8.03
CA TRP A 80 11.14 -0.73 -7.28
C TRP A 80 11.80 -1.89 -6.55
N TYR A 81 11.08 -2.66 -5.75
CA TYR A 81 11.67 -3.80 -5.03
C TYR A 81 12.17 -4.92 -5.93
N GLY A 82 11.47 -5.19 -7.02
CA GLY A 82 11.88 -6.20 -8.00
C GLY A 82 13.15 -5.82 -8.77
N THR A 83 13.40 -4.51 -8.94
CA THR A 83 14.56 -4.01 -9.70
C THR A 83 15.75 -3.69 -8.80
N THR A 84 15.52 -3.13 -7.60
CA THR A 84 16.62 -2.63 -6.74
C THR A 84 17.12 -3.63 -5.72
N ALA A 85 16.29 -4.57 -5.25
CA ALA A 85 16.70 -5.54 -4.23
C ALA A 85 17.49 -6.72 -4.80
N THR A 86 17.53 -6.87 -6.12
CA THR A 86 18.34 -7.88 -6.81
C THR A 86 19.67 -7.26 -7.25
N PRO A 87 20.83 -7.63 -6.65
CA PRO A 87 22.13 -7.12 -7.08
C PRO A 87 22.55 -7.57 -8.50
N THR A 88 21.76 -8.42 -9.17
CA THR A 88 22.01 -8.92 -10.54
C THR A 88 21.13 -8.21 -11.57
N SER A 89 21.11 -6.88 -11.57
CA SER A 89 20.45 -6.12 -12.64
C SER A 89 21.36 -5.03 -13.20
N CYS A 90 22.62 -5.37 -13.49
CA CYS A 90 23.45 -4.55 -14.39
C CYS A 90 23.51 -5.13 -15.82
N ALA A 91 22.79 -6.20 -16.11
CA ALA A 91 22.74 -6.78 -17.45
C ALA A 91 21.29 -6.88 -17.94
N SER A 92 20.83 -5.84 -18.62
CA SER A 92 19.79 -5.84 -19.68
C SER A 92 19.02 -4.53 -19.63
N GLY A 93 19.08 -3.75 -20.71
CA GLY A 93 18.32 -2.52 -20.85
C GLY A 93 16.82 -2.82 -20.74
N SER A 94 16.21 -2.39 -19.63
CA SER A 94 14.76 -2.46 -19.45
C SER A 94 14.18 -1.05 -19.60
N THR A 95 13.58 -0.78 -20.75
CA THR A 95 12.65 0.35 -20.92
C THR A 95 11.52 0.16 -19.93
N ALA A 96 11.37 1.07 -18.96
CA ALA A 96 10.24 1.06 -18.04
C ALA A 96 8.92 1.03 -18.85
N PRO A 97 7.95 0.17 -18.49
CA PRO A 97 6.68 0.11 -19.21
C PRO A 97 5.95 1.47 -19.08
N ARG A 98 5.49 2.02 -20.20
CA ARG A 98 4.69 3.26 -20.20
C ARG A 98 3.34 2.99 -19.54
N ASP A 99 2.76 4.03 -18.94
CA ASP A 99 1.51 3.97 -18.14
C ASP A 99 0.32 3.27 -18.83
N THR A 100 0.31 3.19 -20.16
CA THR A 100 -0.76 2.58 -20.96
C THR A 100 -0.79 1.05 -20.92
N GLU A 101 0.31 0.38 -20.55
CA GLU A 101 0.40 -1.10 -20.57
C GLU A 101 0.13 -1.78 -19.21
N MET A 102 -0.22 -1.02 -18.17
CA MET A 102 -0.46 -1.53 -16.80
C MET A 102 -1.66 -2.51 -16.68
N THR A 103 -2.46 -2.70 -17.73
CA THR A 103 -3.71 -3.51 -17.68
C THR A 103 -3.46 -5.02 -17.75
N THR A 104 -2.33 -5.48 -18.30
CA THR A 104 -2.09 -6.92 -18.57
C THR A 104 -1.49 -7.72 -17.41
N ILE A 105 -1.15 -7.10 -16.28
CA ILE A 105 -0.55 -7.78 -15.11
C ILE A 105 -1.61 -8.52 -14.26
N THR A 106 -2.90 -8.33 -14.53
CA THR A 106 -4.02 -8.93 -13.77
C THR A 106 -4.32 -10.40 -14.14
N ALA A 107 -3.36 -11.17 -14.66
CA ALA A 107 -3.55 -12.57 -15.00
C ALA A 107 -2.90 -13.58 -14.03
N ALA A 108 -2.32 -13.13 -12.91
CA ALA A 108 -1.63 -14.03 -11.96
C ALA A 108 -1.96 -13.76 -10.48
N ALA A 109 -3.21 -13.40 -10.16
CA ALA A 109 -3.70 -13.44 -8.78
C ALA A 109 -4.28 -14.83 -8.48
N GLY A 110 -3.40 -15.78 -8.17
CA GLY A 110 -3.77 -17.09 -7.65
C GLY A 110 -4.33 -16.98 -6.22
N ALA A 111 -5.41 -17.75 -6.03
CA ALA A 111 -6.08 -18.15 -4.80
C ALA A 111 -5.48 -17.78 -3.43
N VAL A 112 -6.32 -17.19 -2.58
CA VAL A 112 -6.14 -17.08 -1.12
C VAL A 112 -6.36 -18.47 -0.50
N PRO A 113 -5.40 -19.06 0.23
CA PRO A 113 -5.68 -20.27 1.00
C PRO A 113 -6.52 -19.92 2.23
N THR A 114 -7.72 -20.47 2.30
CA THR A 114 -8.56 -20.46 3.51
C THR A 114 -7.98 -21.50 4.47
N GLY A 115 -7.32 -21.06 5.53
CA GLY A 115 -6.82 -21.95 6.58
C GLY A 115 -7.96 -22.45 7.46
N THR A 116 -8.42 -23.67 7.22
CA THR A 116 -9.19 -24.46 8.19
C THR A 116 -8.20 -25.14 9.15
N GLY A 117 -8.17 -24.69 10.40
CA GLY A 117 -7.39 -25.36 11.45
C GLY A 117 -8.16 -26.51 12.09
N PRO A 118 -7.50 -27.63 12.46
CA PRO A 118 -8.10 -28.60 13.36
C PRO A 118 -7.86 -28.21 14.82
N ALA A 119 -8.91 -28.37 15.62
CA ALA A 119 -8.83 -28.51 17.06
C ALA A 119 -8.03 -29.78 17.41
N ASP A 120 -7.09 -29.69 18.37
CA ASP A 120 -7.18 -30.49 19.60
C ASP A 120 -6.11 -30.13 20.64
N ALA A 121 -6.51 -30.36 21.88
CA ALA A 121 -5.94 -30.09 23.19
C ALA A 121 -4.42 -30.31 23.40
N ALA A 122 -3.82 -29.53 24.30
CA ALA A 122 -3.48 -30.04 25.64
C ALA A 122 -2.87 -28.96 26.56
N SER A 123 -3.43 -28.94 27.77
CA SER A 123 -3.02 -28.23 28.98
C SER A 123 -1.60 -28.57 29.44
N ALA A 124 -0.86 -27.59 29.97
CA ALA A 124 -0.19 -27.66 31.29
C ALA A 124 0.64 -26.40 31.58
N ALA A 125 0.18 -25.57 32.52
CA ALA A 125 1.06 -24.79 33.39
C ALA A 125 1.56 -25.71 34.53
N PRO A 126 2.69 -25.42 35.23
CA PRO A 126 2.65 -24.36 36.25
C PRO A 126 3.96 -23.57 36.49
N ALA A 127 3.79 -22.28 36.78
CA ALA A 127 4.23 -21.51 37.96
C ALA A 127 5.68 -21.59 38.52
N ARG A 128 6.21 -20.36 38.74
CA ARG A 128 7.21 -19.89 39.75
C ARG A 128 8.68 -20.22 39.42
N HIS A 129 9.67 -19.36 39.66
CA HIS A 129 9.84 -18.33 40.68
C HIS A 129 10.62 -17.13 40.14
#